data_AF-A0A4P2QLV5-F1
#
_entry.id   AF-A0A4P2QLV5-F1
#
_cell.length_a   1.000
_cell.length_b   1.000
_cell.length_c   1.000
_cell.angle_alpha   90.00
_cell.angle_beta   90.00
_cell.angle_gamma   90.00
#
_symmetry.space_group_name_H-M   'P 1'
#
loop_
_entity.id
_entity.type
_entity.pdbx_description
1 polymer ?
#
loop_
_entity_poly.entity_id
_entity_poly.type
_entity_poly.pdbx_seq_one_letter_code
_entity_poly.pdbx_strand_id
1 'polypeptide(L)'
;MTRERQVAQALSEGLNCLHAIVEALDVGAPSSELPRDEWSGALRAMGDAFDAIRSREVTTTLIVQQADCDLVRRLGALVQEWTTARQPPQELRAMAESIVMIFDRRRDEPAPDTQG
;
A
#
# COMPACT_ATOMS: atom_id res chain seq x y z
N MET A 1 14.21 13.12 -13.06
CA MET A 1 13.85 11.78 -12.55
C MET A 1 12.75 11.24 -13.47
N THR A 2 12.83 9.99 -13.93
CA THR A 2 11.83 9.41 -14.85
C THR A 2 10.56 9.00 -14.09
N ARG A 3 9.39 9.04 -14.76
CA ARG A 3 8.08 8.69 -14.17
C ARG A 3 8.07 7.25 -13.60
N GLU A 4 8.71 6.32 -14.29
CA GLU A 4 8.89 4.93 -13.85
C GLU A 4 9.61 4.84 -12.50
N ARG A 5 10.68 5.62 -12.31
CA ARG A 5 11.45 5.64 -11.06
C ARG A 5 10.62 6.21 -9.90
N GLN A 6 9.75 7.19 -10.16
CA GLN A 6 8.83 7.72 -9.16
C GLN A 6 7.78 6.67 -8.75
N VAL A 7 7.22 5.96 -9.73
CA VAL A 7 6.28 4.86 -9.48
C VAL A 7 6.95 3.76 -8.64
N ALA A 8 8.13 3.29 -9.03
CA ALA A 8 8.84 2.26 -8.28
C ALA A 8 9.14 2.68 -6.83
N GLN A 9 9.51 3.95 -6.61
CA GLN A 9 9.74 4.49 -5.28
C GLN A 9 8.45 4.52 -4.45
N ALA A 10 7.35 5.04 -5.02
CA ALA A 10 6.06 5.11 -4.34
C ALA A 10 5.52 3.72 -3.95
N LEU A 11 5.71 2.72 -4.83
CA LEU A 11 5.35 1.33 -4.52
C LEU A 11 6.19 0.78 -3.35
N SER A 12 7.50 1.00 -3.38
CA SER A 12 8.38 0.52 -2.31
C SER A 12 8.10 1.20 -0.96
N GLU A 13 7.90 2.51 -0.94
CA GLU A 13 7.58 3.26 0.28
C GLU A 13 6.21 2.86 0.84
N GLY A 14 5.21 2.69 -0.02
CA GLY A 14 3.89 2.24 0.39
C GLY A 14 3.91 0.83 0.98
N LEU A 15 4.66 -0.11 0.39
CA LEU A 15 4.83 -1.46 0.95
C LEU A 15 5.52 -1.43 2.33
N ASN A 16 6.60 -0.65 2.47
CA ASN A 16 7.26 -0.49 3.77
C ASN A 16 6.31 0.11 4.82
N CYS A 17 5.48 1.06 4.41
CA CYS A 17 4.45 1.64 5.27
C CYS A 17 3.41 0.60 5.71
N LEU A 18 2.97 -0.29 4.81
CA LEU A 18 2.03 -1.36 5.14
C LEU A 18 2.58 -2.31 6.20
N HIS A 19 3.83 -2.76 6.03
CA HIS A 19 4.49 -3.62 7.00
C HIS A 19 4.60 -2.94 8.37
N ALA A 20 5.01 -1.67 8.40
CA ALA A 20 5.08 -0.90 9.65
C ALA A 20 3.72 -0.76 10.35
N ILE A 21 2.63 -0.60 9.60
CA ILE A 21 1.26 -0.57 10.15
C ILE A 21 0.89 -1.91 10.79
N VAL A 22 1.17 -3.04 10.11
CA VAL A 22 0.87 -4.37 10.64
C VAL A 22 1.66 -4.63 11.91
N GLU A 23 2.96 -4.34 11.92
CA GLU A 23 3.82 -4.47 13.10
C GLU A 23 3.30 -3.65 14.28
N ALA A 24 2.95 -2.37 14.04
CA ALA A 24 2.45 -1.49 15.08
C ALA A 24 1.12 -1.96 15.71
N LEU A 25 0.30 -2.67 14.94
CA LEU A 25 -0.97 -3.21 15.40
C LEU A 25 -0.85 -4.57 16.11
N ASP A 26 0.25 -5.30 15.94
CA ASP A 26 0.43 -6.66 16.49
C ASP A 26 1.05 -6.67 17.89
N VAL A 27 1.92 -5.71 18.20
CA VAL A 27 2.68 -5.69 19.46
C VAL A 27 1.82 -5.26 20.67
N GLY A 28 0.57 -4.86 20.48
CA GLY A 28 -0.24 -4.26 21.55
C GLY A 28 0.48 -3.08 22.21
N ALA A 29 1.33 -2.41 21.42
CA ALA A 29 2.30 -1.46 21.91
C ALA A 29 1.59 -0.27 22.59
N PRO A 30 2.14 0.25 23.70
CA PRO A 30 1.64 1.48 24.28
C PRO A 30 1.71 2.62 23.24
N SER A 31 0.99 3.71 23.51
CA SER A 31 0.70 4.87 22.66
C SER A 31 1.88 5.58 21.94
N SER A 32 3.09 5.02 21.96
CA SER A 32 4.31 5.50 21.30
C SER A 32 4.40 5.22 19.79
N GLU A 33 3.51 4.42 19.21
CA GLU A 33 3.48 4.11 17.76
C GLU A 33 2.29 4.74 17.04
N LEU A 34 2.02 6.00 17.34
CA LEU A 34 1.05 6.76 16.56
C LEU A 34 1.52 6.85 15.10
N PRO A 35 0.61 6.67 14.13
CA PRO A 35 0.96 6.75 12.73
C PRO A 35 1.55 8.13 12.43
N ARG A 36 2.57 8.10 11.59
CA ARG A 36 3.31 9.31 11.21
C ARG A 36 2.60 9.97 10.03
N ASP A 37 2.70 11.28 9.93
CA ASP A 37 2.13 12.03 8.79
C ASP A 37 2.67 11.52 7.44
N GLU A 38 3.93 11.05 7.42
CA GLU A 38 4.56 10.45 6.25
C GLU A 38 3.89 9.15 5.77
N TRP A 39 3.20 8.41 6.65
CA TRP A 39 2.52 7.16 6.29
C TRP A 39 1.33 7.42 5.38
N SER A 40 0.49 8.41 5.71
CA SER A 40 -0.63 8.78 4.83
C SER A 40 -0.14 9.29 3.47
N GLY A 41 0.98 10.04 3.48
CA GLY A 41 1.66 10.48 2.25
C GLY A 41 2.14 9.32 1.38
N ALA A 42 2.84 8.36 1.96
CA ALA A 42 3.36 7.18 1.25
C ALA A 42 2.23 6.33 0.65
N LEU A 43 1.15 6.10 1.40
CA LEU A 43 -0.02 5.36 0.92
C LEU A 43 -0.74 6.10 -0.22
N ARG A 44 -0.87 7.43 -0.13
CA ARG A 44 -1.43 8.23 -1.24
C ARG A 44 -0.57 8.12 -2.50
N ALA A 45 0.75 8.27 -2.36
CA ALA A 45 1.68 8.14 -3.48
C ALA A 45 1.62 6.75 -4.12
N MET A 46 1.47 5.69 -3.32
CA MET A 46 1.26 4.33 -3.81
C MET A 46 -0.07 4.18 -4.58
N GLY A 47 -1.15 4.81 -4.11
CA GLY A 47 -2.42 4.87 -4.83
C GLY A 47 -2.28 5.55 -6.21
N ASP A 48 -1.59 6.68 -6.26
CA ASP A 48 -1.32 7.41 -7.51
C ASP A 48 -0.44 6.57 -8.47
N ALA A 49 0.50 5.79 -7.93
CA ALA A 49 1.32 4.87 -8.70
C ALA A 49 0.48 3.74 -9.33
N PHE A 50 -0.48 3.19 -8.61
CA PHE A 50 -1.44 2.22 -9.16
C PHE A 50 -2.33 2.82 -10.25
N ASP A 51 -2.78 4.05 -10.09
CA ASP A 51 -3.51 4.73 -11.17
C ASP A 51 -2.67 4.94 -12.42
N ALA A 52 -1.39 5.31 -12.28
CA ALA A 52 -0.48 5.49 -13.41
C ALA A 52 -0.26 4.18 -14.19
N ILE A 53 -0.16 3.06 -13.48
CA ILE A 53 -0.05 1.72 -14.08
C ILE A 53 -1.36 1.34 -14.77
N ARG A 54 -2.49 1.50 -14.09
CA ARG A 54 -3.83 1.16 -14.61
C ARG A 54 -4.21 1.97 -15.85
N SER A 55 -3.86 3.26 -15.86
CA SER A 55 -4.09 4.17 -17.00
C SER A 55 -3.07 3.99 -18.13
N ARG A 56 -2.07 3.09 -17.98
CA ARG A 56 -0.98 2.85 -18.94
C ARG A 56 -0.07 4.05 -19.16
N GLU A 57 -0.03 5.01 -18.24
CA GLU A 57 0.99 6.06 -18.21
C GLU A 57 2.38 5.48 -17.93
N VAL A 58 2.44 4.39 -17.18
CA VAL A 58 3.65 3.61 -16.88
C VAL A 58 3.43 2.15 -17.25
N THR A 59 4.39 1.57 -17.96
CA THR A 59 4.37 0.14 -18.32
C THR A 59 5.14 -0.66 -17.28
N THR A 60 4.55 -1.74 -16.78
CA THR A 60 5.13 -2.66 -15.80
C THR A 60 4.52 -4.05 -15.99
N THR A 61 5.17 -5.09 -15.45
CA THR A 61 4.61 -6.44 -15.36
C THR A 61 3.52 -6.57 -14.30
N LEU A 62 3.36 -5.57 -13.43
CA LEU A 62 2.33 -5.55 -12.40
C LEU A 62 0.94 -5.38 -13.04
N ILE A 63 0.04 -6.33 -12.74
CA ILE A 63 -1.37 -6.20 -13.09
C ILE A 63 -2.07 -5.47 -11.94
N VAL A 64 -2.64 -4.30 -12.23
CA VAL A 64 -3.34 -3.45 -11.26
C VAL A 64 -4.81 -3.32 -11.66
N GLN A 65 -5.70 -3.65 -10.73
CA GLN A 65 -7.15 -3.49 -10.87
C GLN A 65 -7.64 -2.24 -10.13
N GLN A 66 -8.83 -1.75 -10.49
CA GLN A 66 -9.45 -0.63 -9.77
C GLN A 66 -9.62 -0.93 -8.28
N ALA A 67 -9.93 -2.18 -7.93
CA ALA A 67 -10.03 -2.60 -6.53
C ALA A 67 -8.72 -2.43 -5.75
N ASP A 68 -7.56 -2.63 -6.39
CA ASP A 68 -6.25 -2.42 -5.76
C ASP A 68 -6.06 -0.92 -5.44
N CYS A 69 -6.43 -0.03 -6.36
CA CYS A 69 -6.40 1.42 -6.14
C CYS A 69 -7.31 1.84 -4.97
N ASP A 70 -8.53 1.31 -4.94
CA ASP A 70 -9.53 1.68 -3.94
C ASP A 70 -9.15 1.20 -2.55
N LEU A 71 -8.56 0.00 -2.43
CA LEU A 71 -8.03 -0.54 -1.18
C LEU A 71 -6.95 0.37 -0.59
N VAL A 72 -5.96 0.78 -1.39
CA VAL A 72 -4.86 1.64 -0.90
C VAL A 72 -5.35 3.02 -0.49
N ARG A 73 -6.27 3.62 -1.27
CA ARG A 73 -6.85 4.92 -0.90
C ARG A 73 -7.64 4.85 0.40
N ARG A 74 -8.44 3.79 0.57
CA ARG A 74 -9.21 3.56 1.80
C ARG A 74 -8.29 3.38 3.00
N LEU A 75 -7.19 2.63 2.85
CA LEU A 75 -6.20 2.49 3.91
C LEU A 75 -5.54 3.83 4.26
N GLY A 76 -5.15 4.63 3.27
CA GLY A 76 -4.59 5.96 3.50
C GLY A 76 -5.52 6.88 4.30
N ALA A 77 -6.83 6.77 4.08
CA ALA A 77 -7.84 7.48 4.86
C ALA A 77 -7.91 6.98 6.31
N LEU A 78 -7.94 5.66 6.53
CA LEU A 78 -7.95 5.10 7.89
C LEU A 78 -6.67 5.44 8.67
N VAL A 79 -5.51 5.47 8.02
CA VAL A 79 -4.26 5.90 8.65
C VAL A 79 -4.34 7.37 9.05
N GLN A 80 -4.89 8.23 8.19
CA GLN A 80 -5.11 9.65 8.52
C GLN A 80 -6.08 9.84 9.70
N GLU A 81 -7.16 9.06 9.73
CA GLU A 81 -8.11 9.03 10.85
C GLU A 81 -7.40 8.59 12.13
N TRP A 82 -6.58 7.54 12.08
CA TRP A 82 -5.79 7.09 13.22
C TRP A 82 -4.80 8.18 13.69
N THR A 83 -4.10 8.86 12.78
CA THR A 83 -3.19 9.98 13.12
C THR A 83 -3.92 11.08 13.87
N THR A 84 -5.16 11.36 13.47
CA THR A 84 -5.98 12.44 14.03
C THR A 84 -6.62 12.03 15.36
N ALA A 85 -7.30 10.88 15.39
CA ALA A 85 -8.07 10.39 16.53
C ALA A 85 -7.20 9.75 17.62
N ARG A 86 -5.94 9.44 17.31
CA ARG A 86 -4.98 8.75 18.20
C ARG A 86 -5.48 7.37 18.67
N GLN A 87 -6.43 6.77 17.94
CA GLN A 87 -6.95 5.42 18.15
C GLN A 87 -7.05 4.69 16.81
N PRO A 88 -6.57 3.44 16.70
CA PRO A 88 -6.60 2.70 15.45
C PRO A 88 -8.03 2.27 15.09
N PRO A 89 -8.50 2.53 13.86
CA PRO A 89 -9.77 1.97 13.38
C PRO A 89 -9.72 0.44 13.39
N GLN A 90 -10.81 -0.22 13.81
CA GLN A 90 -10.89 -1.68 13.85
C GLN A 90 -10.61 -2.33 12.48
N GLU A 91 -11.02 -1.65 11.40
CA GLU A 91 -10.87 -2.14 10.03
C GLU A 91 -9.43 -1.98 9.48
N LEU A 92 -8.58 -1.21 10.16
CA LEU A 92 -7.24 -0.86 9.66
C LEU A 92 -6.35 -2.10 9.54
N ARG A 93 -6.34 -2.96 10.57
CA ARG A 93 -5.52 -4.18 10.61
C ARG A 93 -5.87 -5.12 9.46
N ALA A 94 -7.14 -5.49 9.36
CA ALA A 94 -7.62 -6.44 8.35
C ALA A 94 -7.33 -5.95 6.92
N MET A 95 -7.43 -4.63 6.69
CA MET A 95 -7.13 -4.06 5.37
C MET A 95 -5.62 -4.03 5.08
N ALA A 96 -4.78 -3.66 6.05
CA ALA A 96 -3.33 -3.69 5.87
C ALA A 96 -2.82 -5.12 5.58
N GLU A 97 -3.29 -6.12 6.34
CA GLU A 97 -2.97 -7.53 6.12
C GLU A 97 -3.45 -8.04 4.75
N SER A 98 -4.68 -7.68 4.35
CA SER A 98 -5.22 -8.06 3.04
C SER A 98 -4.37 -7.52 1.89
N ILE A 99 -3.85 -6.29 2.00
CA ILE A 99 -3.04 -5.69 0.94
C ILE A 99 -1.67 -6.35 0.88
N VAL A 100 -1.01 -6.59 2.02
CA VAL A 100 0.29 -7.32 2.06
C VAL A 100 0.16 -8.71 1.45
N MET A 101 -0.88 -9.48 1.82
CA MET A 101 -1.10 -10.81 1.25
C MET A 101 -1.32 -10.81 -0.27
N ILE A 102 -1.95 -9.76 -0.83
CA ILE A 102 -2.12 -9.63 -2.27
C ILE A 102 -0.76 -9.45 -2.96
N PHE A 103 0.13 -8.62 -2.40
CA PHE A 103 1.47 -8.41 -2.95
C PHE A 103 2.36 -9.64 -2.83
N ASP A 104 2.31 -10.32 -1.68
CA ASP A 104 3.10 -11.53 -1.47
C ASP A 104 2.62 -12.68 -2.39
N ARG A 105 1.31 -12.89 -2.52
CA ARG A 105 0.77 -13.92 -3.42
C ARG A 105 1.12 -13.65 -4.89
N ARG A 106 1.07 -12.39 -5.35
CA ARG A 106 1.43 -12.01 -6.73
C ARG A 106 2.95 -12.05 -6.99
N ARG A 107 3.77 -12.03 -5.93
CA ARG A 107 5.23 -12.23 -6.02
C ARG A 107 5.59 -13.70 -6.22
N ASP A 108 4.81 -14.61 -5.65
CA ASP A 108 5.03 -16.06 -5.74
C ASP A 108 4.32 -16.71 -6.96
N GLU A 109 3.44 -15.99 -7.66
CA GLU A 109 2.86 -16.47 -8.92
C GLU A 109 3.94 -16.50 -10.03
N PRO A 110 4.24 -17.69 -10.61
CA PRO A 110 5.15 -17.76 -11.75
C PRO A 110 4.56 -16.93 -12.89
N ALA A 111 5.40 -16.14 -13.56
CA ALA A 111 5.00 -15.39 -14.74
C ALA A 111 4.31 -16.37 -15.71
N PRO A 112 3.13 -16.04 -16.27
CA PRO A 112 2.46 -16.92 -17.19
C PRO A 112 3.41 -17.20 -18.34
N ASP A 113 3.73 -18.49 -18.56
CA ASP A 113 4.54 -18.93 -19.67
C ASP A 113 3.99 -18.30 -20.94
N THR A 114 4.76 -17.39 -21.56
CA THR A 114 4.52 -16.98 -22.93
C THR A 114 4.78 -18.20 -23.82
N GLN A 115 3.76 -19.03 -23.98
CA GLN A 115 3.75 -20.04 -25.04
C GLN A 115 3.58 -19.32 -26.37
N GLY A 116 4.66 -19.31 -27.15
CA GLY A 116 4.67 -18.90 -28.55
C GLY A 116 4.05 -19.92 -29.49
#